data_AF-A0A5S9ME12-F1
#
_entry.id   AF-A0A5S9ME12-F1
#
_cell.length_a   1.000
_cell.length_b   1.000
_cell.length_c   1.000
_cell.angle_alpha   90.00
_cell.angle_beta   90.00
_cell.angle_gamma   90.00
#
_symmetry.space_group_name_H-M   'P 1'
#
loop_
_entity.id
_entity.type
_entity.pdbx_description
1 polymer ?
#
loop_
_entity_poly.entity_id
_entity_poly.type
_entity_poly.pdbx_seq_one_letter_code
_entity_poly.pdbx_strand_id
1 'polypeptide(L)'
;MSIVDTFIHEIDIHRWLLNDDYVSVQTIAPKKTSQAADHLQDPIIVLMKTKRGALISGEIFVNCEYGYDIQCQVVGEKGIASLPEPATVVFCVLMQNIQKIF
;
A
#
# COMPACT_ATOMS: atom_id res chain seq x y z
N MET A 1 2.24 -14.78 3.82
CA MET A 1 1.25 -14.82 2.73
C MET A 1 0.79 -13.39 2.45
N SER A 2 1.06 -12.84 1.26
CA SER A 2 0.92 -11.39 1.00
C SER A 2 -0.50 -10.84 1.20
N ILE A 3 -1.55 -11.65 1.00
CA ILE A 3 -2.93 -11.20 1.22
C ILE A 3 -3.32 -11.23 2.71
N VAL A 4 -3.05 -12.35 3.38
CA VAL A 4 -3.50 -12.58 4.76
C VAL A 4 -2.74 -11.72 5.77
N ASP A 5 -1.44 -11.51 5.53
CA ASP A 5 -0.57 -10.84 6.50
C ASP A 5 -0.31 -9.36 6.16
N THR A 6 -0.58 -8.92 4.92
CA THR A 6 -0.32 -7.55 4.48
C THR A 6 -1.60 -6.88 4.00
N PHE A 7 -2.23 -7.39 2.93
CA PHE A 7 -3.38 -6.73 2.30
C PHE A 7 -4.67 -6.69 3.15
N ILE A 8 -4.67 -7.40 4.28
CA ILE A 8 -5.79 -7.39 5.23
C ILE A 8 -6.06 -5.98 5.78
N HIS A 9 -5.02 -5.15 5.91
CA HIS A 9 -5.16 -3.77 6.39
C HIS A 9 -5.95 -2.91 5.38
N GLU A 10 -5.66 -3.07 4.08
CA GLU A 10 -6.36 -2.41 2.99
C GLU A 10 -7.81 -2.88 2.88
N ILE A 11 -8.08 -4.17 3.11
CA ILE A 11 -9.44 -4.72 3.11
C ILE A 11 -10.27 -4.11 4.25
N ASP A 12 -9.69 -3.90 5.43
CA ASP A 12 -10.42 -3.31 6.54
C ASP A 12 -10.67 -1.81 6.32
N ILE A 13 -9.61 -1.06 6.02
CA ILE A 13 -9.70 0.40 5.93
C ILE A 13 -10.58 0.89 4.77
N HIS A 14 -10.55 0.22 3.61
CA HIS A 14 -11.37 0.65 2.46
C HIS A 14 -12.87 0.45 2.73
N ARG A 15 -13.25 -0.64 3.41
CA ARG A 15 -14.64 -0.89 3.82
C ARG A 15 -15.13 0.17 4.79
N TRP A 16 -14.30 0.55 5.77
CA TRP A 16 -14.60 1.65 6.69
C TRP A 16 -14.70 2.99 5.95
N LEU A 17 -13.71 3.32 5.12
CA LEU A 17 -13.60 4.60 4.42
C LEU A 17 -14.74 4.84 3.43
N LEU A 18 -15.09 3.82 2.65
CA LEU A 18 -16.16 3.91 1.65
C LEU A 18 -17.55 3.65 2.25
N ASN A 19 -17.61 3.18 3.50
CA ASN A 19 -18.81 2.70 4.17
C ASN A 19 -19.62 1.78 3.24
N ASP A 20 -18.94 0.76 2.71
CA ASP A 20 -19.50 -0.16 1.71
C ASP A 20 -18.86 -1.56 1.78
N ASP A 21 -19.63 -2.57 1.39
CA ASP A 21 -19.18 -3.96 1.39
C ASP A 21 -18.65 -4.40 0.02
N TYR A 22 -17.75 -5.37 0.01
CA TYR A 22 -17.22 -5.99 -1.20
C TYR A 22 -18.20 -6.98 -1.84
N VAL A 23 -18.20 -7.06 -3.17
CA VAL A 23 -18.97 -8.05 -3.96
C VAL A 23 -18.10 -8.97 -4.81
N SER A 24 -16.91 -8.52 -5.19
CA SER A 24 -16.00 -9.34 -5.98
C SER A 24 -14.56 -8.91 -5.76
N VAL A 25 -13.66 -9.88 -5.88
CA VAL A 25 -12.21 -9.67 -5.88
C VAL A 25 -11.60 -10.45 -7.05
N GLN A 26 -10.60 -9.87 -7.69
CA GLN A 26 -9.75 -10.51 -8.68
C GLN A 26 -8.29 -10.24 -8.31
N THR A 27 -7.46 -11.26 -8.39
CA THR A 27 -6.01 -11.13 -8.27
C THR A 27 -5.36 -11.29 -9.63
N ILE A 28 -4.39 -10.43 -9.91
CA ILE A 28 -3.56 -10.48 -11.11
C ILE A 28 -2.12 -10.65 -10.62
N ALA A 29 -1.39 -11.57 -11.23
CA ALA A 29 0.00 -11.85 -10.93
C ALA A 29 0.86 -11.28 -12.08
N PRO A 30 1.47 -10.09 -11.91
CA PRO A 30 2.48 -9.58 -12.84
C PRO A 30 3.72 -10.47 -12.91
N LYS A 31 4.68 -10.07 -13.75
CA LYS A 31 6.02 -10.69 -13.78
C LYS A 31 6.60 -10.70 -12.36
N LYS A 32 6.96 -11.89 -11.89
CA LYS A 32 7.62 -12.07 -10.61
C LYS A 32 8.91 -11.25 -10.54
N THR A 33 9.08 -10.49 -9.47
CA THR A 33 10.33 -9.76 -9.17
C THR A 33 11.48 -10.72 -8.93
N SER A 34 12.69 -10.31 -9.32
CA SER A 34 13.91 -11.08 -9.05
C SER A 34 14.27 -11.15 -7.56
N GLN A 35 13.69 -10.27 -6.73
CA GLN A 35 13.95 -10.22 -5.29
C GLN A 35 13.05 -11.17 -4.48
N ALA A 36 12.02 -11.75 -5.10
CA ALA A 36 11.11 -12.63 -4.39
C ALA A 36 11.66 -14.06 -4.32
N ALA A 37 11.57 -14.66 -3.13
CA ALA A 37 11.90 -16.07 -2.91
C ALA A 37 11.13 -16.99 -3.90
N ASP A 38 11.71 -18.13 -4.26
CA ASP A 38 11.19 -19.01 -5.33
C ASP A 38 9.71 -19.40 -5.17
N HIS A 39 9.26 -19.60 -3.94
CA HIS A 39 7.90 -20.01 -3.60
C HIS A 39 6.89 -18.85 -3.51
N LEU A 40 7.33 -17.60 -3.62
CA LEU A 40 6.50 -16.41 -3.42
C LEU A 40 6.18 -15.75 -4.77
N GLN A 41 4.89 -15.50 -5.03
CA GLN A 41 4.44 -14.63 -6.12
C GLN A 41 4.39 -13.19 -5.61
N ASP A 42 5.21 -12.31 -6.21
CA ASP A 42 5.32 -10.91 -5.86
C ASP A 42 5.87 -10.12 -7.07
N PRO A 43 5.27 -8.98 -7.46
CA PRO A 43 4.09 -8.35 -6.84
C PRO A 43 2.78 -9.06 -7.18
N ILE A 44 1.70 -8.62 -6.53
CA ILE A 44 0.31 -9.01 -6.81
C ILE A 44 -0.52 -7.73 -6.94
N ILE A 45 -1.38 -7.66 -7.96
CA ILE A 45 -2.40 -6.61 -8.08
C ILE A 45 -3.74 -7.20 -7.66
N VAL A 46 -4.47 -6.48 -6.80
CA VAL A 46 -5.80 -6.87 -6.32
C VAL A 46 -6.82 -5.84 -6.81
N LEU A 47 -7.82 -6.32 -7.54
CA LEU A 47 -8.95 -5.53 -8.00
C LEU A 47 -10.19 -5.93 -7.20
N MET A 48 -10.82 -4.98 -6.52
CA MET A 48 -12.05 -5.21 -5.76
C MET A 48 -13.16 -4.30 -6.25
N LYS A 49 -14.39 -4.80 -6.17
CA LYS A 49 -15.60 -4.03 -6.43
C LYS A 49 -16.49 -4.05 -5.20
N THR A 50 -17.08 -2.90 -4.88
CA THR A 50 -18.03 -2.75 -3.77
C THR A 50 -19.49 -2.82 -4.25
N LYS A 51 -20.45 -2.99 -3.32
CA LYS A 51 -21.90 -3.07 -3.65
C LYS A 51 -22.41 -1.79 -4.30
N ARG A 52 -21.95 -0.62 -3.87
CA ARG A 52 -22.32 0.69 -4.43
C ARG A 52 -21.53 1.03 -5.70
N GLY A 53 -20.64 0.14 -6.16
CA GLY A 53 -19.97 0.23 -7.45
C GLY A 53 -18.62 0.91 -7.45
N ALA A 54 -18.03 1.18 -6.27
CA ALA A 54 -16.65 1.66 -6.21
C ALA A 54 -15.68 0.56 -6.67
N LEU A 55 -14.63 0.96 -7.39
CA LEU A 55 -13.56 0.09 -7.84
C LEU A 55 -12.29 0.44 -7.06
N ILE A 56 -11.65 -0.59 -6.51
CA ILE A 56 -10.42 -0.46 -5.73
C ILE A 56 -9.35 -1.27 -6.45
N SER A 57 -8.20 -0.64 -6.70
CA SER A 57 -7.00 -1.29 -7.23
C SER A 57 -5.89 -1.14 -6.20
N GLY A 58 -5.45 -2.25 -5.63
CA GLY A 58 -4.33 -2.31 -4.69
C GLY A 58 -3.15 -3.06 -5.30
N GLU A 59 -1.95 -2.55 -5.08
CA GLU A 59 -0.71 -3.26 -5.37
C GLU A 59 -0.11 -3.76 -4.06
N ILE A 60 0.31 -5.03 -4.05
CA ILE A 60 1.08 -5.62 -2.97
C ILE A 60 2.45 -5.95 -3.55
N PHE A 61 3.46 -5.21 -3.12
CA PHE A 61 4.84 -5.45 -3.49
C PHE A 61 5.71 -5.51 -2.24
N VAL A 62 5.90 -6.72 -1.69
CA VAL A 62 6.55 -6.89 -0.37
C VAL A 62 8.07 -6.94 -0.43
N ASN A 63 8.65 -7.28 -1.59
CA ASN A 63 10.10 -7.22 -1.82
C ASN A 63 10.48 -5.97 -2.62
N CYS A 64 9.85 -4.84 -2.31
CA CYS A 64 10.25 -3.55 -2.84
C CYS A 64 11.48 -3.05 -2.06
N GLU A 65 12.63 -3.02 -2.73
CA GLU A 65 13.92 -2.71 -2.08
C GLU A 65 14.09 -1.23 -1.67
N TYR A 66 13.19 -0.35 -2.12
CA TYR A 66 13.33 1.09 -1.90
C TYR A 66 12.85 1.54 -0.51
N GLY A 67 12.06 0.73 0.19
CA GLY A 67 11.57 1.04 1.53
C GLY A 67 10.14 0.56 1.78
N TYR A 68 9.64 0.86 2.98
CA TYR A 68 8.25 0.63 3.35
C TYR A 68 7.40 1.83 2.97
N ASP A 69 6.41 1.63 2.09
CA ASP A 69 5.61 2.70 1.52
C ASP A 69 4.14 2.29 1.45
N ILE A 70 3.26 3.18 1.89
CA ILE A 70 1.81 2.99 1.89
C ILE A 70 1.19 4.19 1.17
N GLN A 71 0.57 3.91 0.03
CA GLN A 71 -0.04 4.91 -0.82
C GLN A 71 -1.53 4.63 -0.93
N CYS A 72 -2.36 5.67 -0.84
CA CYS A 72 -3.79 5.55 -1.04
C CYS A 72 -4.34 6.82 -1.68
N GLN A 73 -5.14 6.64 -2.72
CA GLN A 73 -5.81 7.73 -3.42
C GLN A 73 -7.28 7.37 -3.64
N VAL A 74 -8.15 8.30 -3.29
CA VAL A 74 -9.60 8.20 -3.52
C VAL A 74 -9.99 9.23 -4.55
N VAL A 75 -10.49 8.73 -5.68
CA VAL A 75 -11.02 9.56 -6.77
C VAL A 75 -12.53 9.65 -6.63
N GLY A 76 -13.04 10.84 -6.37
CA GLY A 76 -14.47 11.14 -6.31
C GLY A 76 -14.92 12.00 -7.49
N GLU A 77 -16.23 12.26 -7.57
CA GLU A 77 -16.83 13.02 -8.69
C GLU A 77 -16.30 14.45 -8.85
N LYS A 78 -15.83 15.06 -7.76
CA LYS A 78 -15.45 16.49 -7.71
C LYS A 78 -13.99 16.73 -7.33
N GLY A 79 -13.19 15.68 -7.19
CA GLY A 79 -11.81 15.82 -6.76
C GLY A 79 -11.18 14.51 -6.33
N ILE A 80 -9.93 14.64 -5.90
CA ILE A 80 -9.07 13.54 -5.52
C ILE A 80 -8.51 13.84 -4.13
N ALA A 81 -8.56 12.85 -3.23
CA ALA A 81 -7.87 12.87 -1.95
C ALA A 81 -6.74 11.85 -1.99
N SER A 82 -5.54 12.24 -1.56
CA SER A 82 -4.37 11.37 -1.46
C SER A 82 -3.90 11.31 -0.01
N LEU A 83 -3.48 10.14 0.45
CA LEU A 83 -2.77 9.96 1.70
C LEU A 83 -1.43 10.74 1.63
N PRO A 84 -1.09 11.55 2.64
CA PRO A 84 0.16 12.29 2.63
C PRO A 84 1.35 11.37 2.95
N GLU A 85 2.53 11.80 2.50
CA GLU A 85 3.79 11.17 2.91
C GLU A 85 3.98 11.24 4.43
N PRO A 86 4.59 10.22 5.06
CA PRO A 86 4.94 10.26 6.46
C PRO A 86 5.73 11.52 6.82
N ALA A 87 5.33 12.19 7.90
CA ALA A 87 6.04 13.38 8.37
C ALA A 87 7.47 13.01 8.79
N THR A 88 8.46 13.66 8.19
CA THR A 88 9.86 13.52 8.60
C THR A 88 10.09 14.28 9.90
N VAL A 89 10.64 13.60 10.91
CA VAL A 89 11.11 14.26 12.14
C VAL A 89 12.39 15.02 11.81
N VAL A 90 12.29 16.35 11.72
CA VAL A 90 13.47 17.21 11.63
C VAL A 90 14.12 17.27 13.02
N PHE A 91 15.21 16.52 13.21
CA PHE A 91 16.05 16.71 14.39
C PHE A 91 16.83 18.02 14.25
N CYS A 92 16.46 19.04 15.04
CA CYS A 92 17.32 20.20 15.25
C CYS A 92 18.43 19.81 16.24
N VAL A 93 19.52 19.25 15.73
CA VAL A 93 20.74 19.09 16.51
C VAL A 93 21.48 20.42 16.45
N LEU A 94 21.56 21.14 17.57
CA LEU A 94 22.57 22.20 17.75
C LEU A 94 23.91 21.58 17.39
N MET A 95 24.57 22.07 16.33
CA MET A 95 25.87 21.57 15.87
C MET A 95 26.87 21.51 17.03
N GLN A 96 27.01 20.33 17.62
CA GLN A 96 28.20 19.90 18.32
C GLN A 96 28.54 18.51 17.77
N ASN A 97 29.46 18.50 16.81
CA ASN A 97 30.31 17.39 16.40
C ASN A 97 29.81 15.97 16.70
N ILE A 98 29.07 15.38 15.75
CA ILE A 98 29.01 13.92 15.62
C ILE A 98 29.47 13.58 14.20
N GLN A 99 30.79 13.62 14.00
CA GLN A 99 31.39 12.67 13.06
C GLN A 99 31.25 11.28 13.69
N LYS A 100 30.76 10.32 12.87
CA LYS A 100 30.56 8.89 13.17
C LYS A 100 29.33 8.59 14.03
N ILE A 101 28.26 8.14 13.36
CA ILE A 101 27.68 6.79 13.42
C ILE A 101 26.46 6.84 12.50
N PHE A 102 26.67 6.52 11.21
CA PHE A 102 26.11 5.41 10.44
C PHE A 102 26.89 5.32 9.13
#